data_AF-A0A257WFW2-F1
#
_entry.id   AF-A0A257WFW2-F1
#
_cell.length_a   1.000
_cell.length_b   1.000
_cell.length_c   1.000
_cell.angle_alpha   90.00
_cell.angle_beta   90.00
_cell.angle_gamma   90.00
#
_symmetry.space_group_name_H-M   'P 1'
#
loop_
_entity.id
_entity.type
_entity.pdbx_description
1 polymer ?
#
loop_
_entity_poly.entity_id
_entity_poly.type
_entity_poly.pdbx_seq_one_letter_code
_entity_poly.pdbx_strand_id
1 'polypeptide(L)'
;MRFLLFAASFFLASYCQSQFSSRLSESEWVDSVFNSLSKDQKIAQLMIIRAHSDKGDEYAEKVAAIIRQYNVGGLCFFQGGPVRQANYTNYYQSIAQTPLMVTIDGEWGVGMRLDSVIKFPYQLTLGALSDTMLVYQMG
;
A
#
# COMPACT_ATOMS: atom_id res chain seq x y z
N MET A 1 -31.42 25.68 -39.56
CA MET A 1 -31.30 25.27 -38.15
C MET A 1 -30.97 23.79 -38.09
N ARG A 2 -29.74 23.44 -37.68
CA ARG A 2 -29.40 22.28 -36.84
C ARG A 2 -27.88 22.14 -36.78
N PHE A 3 -27.29 22.78 -35.77
CA PHE A 3 -25.92 22.54 -35.33
C PHE A 3 -25.84 21.14 -34.73
N LEU A 4 -24.98 20.28 -35.26
CA LEU A 4 -24.56 19.03 -34.64
C LEU A 4 -23.33 19.33 -33.77
N LEU A 5 -23.52 19.35 -32.45
CA LEU A 5 -22.44 19.43 -31.46
C LEU A 5 -21.91 18.01 -31.22
N PHE A 6 -20.67 17.74 -31.66
CA PHE A 6 -19.93 16.53 -31.32
C PHE A 6 -19.13 16.83 -30.05
N ALA A 7 -19.58 16.32 -28.90
CA ALA A 7 -18.86 16.42 -27.64
C ALA A 7 -17.85 15.27 -27.55
N ALA A 8 -16.56 15.58 -27.73
CA ALA A 8 -15.48 14.63 -27.46
C ALA A 8 -15.25 14.56 -25.94
N SER A 9 -15.79 13.52 -25.30
CA SER A 9 -15.47 13.20 -23.91
C SER A 9 -14.03 12.66 -23.83
N PHE A 10 -13.09 13.51 -23.44
CA PHE A 10 -11.77 13.07 -23.01
C PHE A 10 -11.92 12.28 -21.71
N PHE A 11 -11.85 10.95 -21.81
CA PHE A 11 -11.59 10.09 -20.65
C PHE A 11 -10.15 10.35 -20.20
N LEU A 12 -9.97 11.21 -19.20
CA LEU A 12 -8.75 11.27 -18.42
C LEU A 12 -8.67 9.97 -17.60
N ALA A 13 -8.03 8.96 -18.15
CA ALA A 13 -7.56 7.82 -17.37
C ALA A 13 -6.45 8.34 -16.45
N SER A 14 -6.81 8.70 -15.22
CA SER A 14 -5.84 8.96 -14.17
C SER A 14 -5.09 7.66 -13.90
N TYR A 15 -3.87 7.55 -14.42
CA TYR A 15 -2.95 6.49 -14.04
C TYR A 15 -2.66 6.65 -12.54
N CYS A 16 -3.33 5.83 -11.71
CA CYS A 16 -3.01 5.74 -10.30
C CYS A 16 -1.72 4.92 -10.15
N GLN A 17 -0.56 5.57 -10.33
CA GLN A 17 0.73 4.95 -9.99
C GLN A 17 0.87 4.97 -8.46
N SER A 18 0.45 3.87 -7.83
CA SER A 18 0.61 3.64 -6.39
C SER A 18 2.07 3.30 -6.02
N GLN A 19 2.86 2.80 -6.99
CA GLN A 19 4.22 2.36 -6.77
C GLN A 19 5.23 3.42 -7.21
N PHE A 20 6.06 3.86 -6.27
CA PHE A 20 7.19 4.74 -6.55
C PHE A 20 8.09 4.09 -7.63
N SER A 21 8.44 4.88 -8.65
CA SER A 21 9.35 4.46 -9.73
C SER A 21 10.48 5.45 -9.84
N SER A 22 11.71 4.96 -9.64
CA SER A 22 12.93 5.74 -9.86
C SER A 22 13.42 5.54 -11.29
N ARG A 23 14.10 6.57 -11.83
CA ARG A 23 14.87 6.45 -13.09
C ARG A 23 16.30 5.97 -12.87
N LEU A 24 16.75 5.95 -11.61
CA LEU A 24 18.07 5.44 -11.21
C LEU A 24 18.05 3.91 -11.16
N SER A 25 19.21 3.29 -11.28
CA SER A 25 19.34 1.87 -10.91
C SER A 25 19.04 1.65 -9.42
N GLU A 26 18.77 0.41 -9.03
CA GLU A 26 18.47 0.05 -7.65
C GLU A 26 19.60 0.46 -6.71
N SER A 27 20.86 0.19 -7.08
CA SER A 27 22.02 0.56 -6.26
C SER A 27 22.16 2.07 -6.11
N GLU A 28 22.04 2.82 -7.21
CA GLU A 28 22.15 4.28 -7.17
C GLU A 28 21.00 4.92 -6.37
N TRP A 29 19.79 4.37 -6.49
CA TRP A 29 18.65 4.82 -5.70
C TRP A 29 18.86 4.55 -4.20
N VAL A 30 19.28 3.33 -3.84
CA VAL A 30 19.55 2.96 -2.45
C VAL A 30 20.62 3.87 -1.85
N ASP A 31 21.75 4.07 -2.54
CA ASP A 31 22.83 4.92 -2.06
C ASP A 31 22.39 6.38 -1.96
N SER A 32 21.64 6.89 -2.93
CA SER A 32 21.10 8.25 -2.93
C SER A 32 20.20 8.48 -1.72
N VAL A 33 19.24 7.59 -1.48
CA VAL A 33 18.33 7.68 -0.35
C VAL A 33 19.12 7.54 0.95
N PHE A 34 19.90 6.46 1.12
CA PHE A 34 20.60 6.17 2.37
C PHE A 34 21.57 7.28 2.79
N ASN A 35 22.28 7.89 1.85
CA ASN A 35 23.21 8.97 2.13
C ASN A 35 22.51 10.31 2.46
N SER A 36 21.25 10.48 2.06
CA SER A 36 20.45 11.66 2.41
C SER A 36 19.87 11.64 3.84
N LEU A 37 19.85 10.46 4.48
CA LEU A 37 19.20 10.27 5.79
C LEU A 37 20.09 10.69 6.97
N SER A 38 19.49 11.33 7.96
CA SER A 38 20.10 11.48 9.28
C SER A 38 20.24 10.13 9.99
N LYS A 39 21.03 10.06 11.08
CA LYS A 39 21.14 8.83 11.89
C LYS A 39 19.78 8.38 12.43
N ASP A 40 18.96 9.31 12.90
CA ASP A 40 17.63 9.00 13.44
C ASP A 40 16.69 8.51 12.35
N GLN A 41 16.76 9.10 11.16
CA GLN A 41 15.97 8.64 10.01
C GLN A 41 16.40 7.23 9.56
N LYS A 42 17.70 6.90 9.60
CA LYS A 42 18.17 5.53 9.32
C LYS A 42 17.60 4.52 10.31
N ILE A 43 17.48 4.89 11.58
CA ILE A 43 16.82 4.06 12.60
C ILE A 43 15.32 3.95 12.33
N ALA A 44 14.65 5.06 11.99
CA ALA A 44 13.23 5.09 11.69
C ALA A 44 12.85 4.25 10.45
N GLN A 45 13.75 4.15 9.46
CA GLN A 45 13.58 3.26 8.31
C GLN A 45 13.51 1.77 8.67
N LEU A 46 13.95 1.38 9.89
CA LEU A 46 13.81 0.02 10.39
C LEU A 46 12.47 -0.23 11.10
N MET A 47 11.64 0.82 11.25
CA MET A 47 10.37 0.76 11.96
C MET A 47 9.21 0.55 11.00
N ILE A 48 8.36 -0.43 11.32
CA ILE A 48 7.06 -0.65 10.68
C ILE A 48 5.98 -0.27 11.69
N ILE A 49 5.16 0.72 11.35
CA ILE A 49 4.09 1.18 12.24
C ILE A 49 2.74 0.58 11.84
N ARG A 50 1.86 0.39 12.83
CA ARG A 50 0.53 -0.16 12.61
C ARG A 50 -0.40 0.88 11.97
N ALA A 51 -1.15 0.47 10.96
CA ALA A 51 -2.23 1.23 10.35
C ALA A 51 -3.55 0.43 10.34
N HIS A 52 -4.66 1.15 10.35
CA HIS A 52 -6.02 0.60 10.28
C HIS A 52 -6.85 1.45 9.35
N SER A 53 -7.76 0.83 8.60
CA SER A 53 -8.71 1.56 7.74
C SER A 53 -10.13 1.59 8.29
N ASP A 54 -10.36 1.03 9.49
CA ASP A 54 -11.65 1.00 10.20
C ASP A 54 -11.72 1.93 11.43
N LYS A 55 -10.63 2.62 11.80
CA LYS A 55 -10.56 3.47 13.00
C LYS A 55 -10.88 4.95 12.78
N GLY A 56 -11.31 5.32 11.57
CA GLY A 56 -11.66 6.69 11.20
C GLY A 56 -10.46 7.65 11.03
N ASP A 57 -10.77 8.89 10.65
CA ASP A 57 -9.80 9.87 10.19
C ASP A 57 -8.86 10.36 11.30
N GLU A 58 -9.33 10.44 12.55
CA GLU A 58 -8.48 10.83 13.69
C GLU A 58 -7.32 9.85 13.90
N TYR A 59 -7.57 8.55 13.74
CA TYR A 59 -6.52 7.55 13.81
C TYR A 59 -5.59 7.64 12.60
N ALA A 60 -6.14 7.88 11.41
CA ALA A 60 -5.34 8.07 10.20
C ALA A 60 -4.38 9.26 10.31
N GLU A 61 -4.82 10.37 10.90
CA GLU A 61 -3.97 11.53 11.15
C GLU A 61 -2.87 11.26 12.19
N LYS A 62 -3.12 10.40 13.20
CA LYS A 62 -2.06 9.97 14.13
C LYS A 62 -0.97 9.18 13.39
N VAL A 63 -1.35 8.31 12.45
CA VAL A 63 -0.39 7.58 11.60
C VAL A 63 0.36 8.56 10.69
N ALA A 64 -0.35 9.49 10.05
CA ALA A 64 0.24 10.52 9.19
C ALA A 64 1.25 11.41 9.93
N ALA A 65 0.96 11.78 11.18
CA ALA A 65 1.88 12.55 12.02
C ALA A 65 3.20 11.79 12.26
N ILE A 66 3.13 10.50 12.56
CA ILE A 66 4.32 9.66 12.76
C ILE A 66 5.14 9.56 11.47
N ILE A 67 4.48 9.36 10.31
CA ILE A 67 5.15 9.30 9.00
C ILE A 67 5.94 10.59 8.74
N ARG A 68 5.28 11.75 8.87
CA ARG A 68 5.89 13.06 8.63
C ARG A 68 7.03 13.35 9.60
N GLN A 69 6.85 12.99 10.87
CA GLN A 69 7.80 13.33 11.92
C GLN A 69 9.07 12.50 11.84
N TYR A 70 8.95 11.19 11.59
CA TYR A 70 10.08 10.27 11.77
C TYR A 70 10.66 9.74 10.46
N ASN A 71 9.95 9.86 9.34
CA ASN A 71 10.31 9.17 8.09
C ASN A 71 10.48 7.66 8.33
N VAL A 72 9.40 7.00 8.75
CA VAL A 72 9.39 5.55 9.02
C VAL A 72 9.59 4.73 7.75
N GLY A 73 10.05 3.49 7.88
CA GLY A 73 10.30 2.61 6.73
C GLY A 73 9.05 1.97 6.15
N GLY A 74 8.03 1.74 6.97
CA GLY A 74 6.83 1.07 6.48
C GLY A 74 5.62 1.12 7.40
N LEU A 75 4.52 0.58 6.86
CA LEU A 75 3.22 0.46 7.49
C LEU A 75 2.75 -0.99 7.40
N CYS A 76 2.20 -1.53 8.49
CA CYS A 76 1.44 -2.77 8.46
C CYS A 76 -0.04 -2.48 8.66
N PHE A 77 -0.85 -2.77 7.63
CA PHE A 77 -2.30 -2.64 7.72
C PHE A 77 -2.93 -3.83 8.45
N PHE A 78 -3.77 -3.50 9.41
CA PHE A 78 -4.62 -4.44 10.14
C PHE A 78 -6.06 -4.32 9.64
N GLN A 79 -7.06 -4.44 10.51
CA GLN A 79 -8.45 -4.48 10.11
C GLN A 79 -8.90 -3.25 9.31
N GLY A 80 -9.78 -3.50 8.34
CA GLY A 80 -10.66 -2.49 7.78
C GLY A 80 -11.17 -2.81 6.38
N GLY A 81 -11.37 -1.80 5.54
CA GLY A 81 -12.02 -1.95 4.24
C GLY A 81 -11.06 -1.73 3.08
N PRO A 82 -11.18 -2.47 1.97
CA PRO A 82 -10.21 -2.48 0.88
C PRO A 82 -10.08 -1.11 0.19
N VAL A 83 -11.21 -0.44 -0.07
CA VAL A 83 -11.21 0.90 -0.69
C VAL A 83 -10.60 1.94 0.25
N ARG A 84 -10.94 1.89 1.54
CA ARG A 84 -10.38 2.83 2.54
C ARG A 84 -8.88 2.61 2.72
N GLN A 85 -8.42 1.36 2.77
CA GLN A 85 -7.00 1.06 2.81
C GLN A 85 -6.28 1.61 1.57
N ALA A 86 -6.80 1.39 0.35
CA ALA A 86 -6.18 1.92 -0.86
C ALA A 86 -6.06 3.45 -0.83
N ASN A 87 -7.11 4.15 -0.36
CA ASN A 87 -7.08 5.60 -0.21
C ASN A 87 -6.04 6.05 0.84
N TYR A 88 -5.95 5.35 1.98
CA TYR A 88 -4.94 5.64 3.00
C TYR A 88 -3.53 5.31 2.54
N THR A 89 -3.31 4.24 1.79
CA THR A 89 -2.03 3.95 1.14
C THR A 89 -1.60 5.12 0.26
N ASN A 90 -2.49 5.61 -0.61
CA ASN A 90 -2.18 6.76 -1.48
C ASN A 90 -1.87 8.02 -0.67
N TYR A 91 -2.68 8.31 0.35
CA TYR A 91 -2.45 9.47 1.22
C TYR A 91 -1.10 9.38 1.94
N TYR A 92 -0.80 8.25 2.58
CA TYR A 92 0.44 8.05 3.33
C TYR A 92 1.67 8.08 2.42
N GLN A 93 1.61 7.49 1.22
CA GLN A 93 2.69 7.59 0.25
C GLN A 93 2.91 9.04 -0.22
N SER A 94 1.84 9.83 -0.37
CA SER A 94 1.95 11.23 -0.82
C SER A 94 2.65 12.16 0.18
N ILE A 95 2.65 11.80 1.46
CA ILE A 95 3.27 12.58 2.55
C ILE A 95 4.60 12.01 3.02
N ALA A 96 4.99 10.83 2.55
CA ALA A 96 6.22 10.17 2.95
C ALA A 96 7.42 10.77 2.23
N GLN A 97 8.50 11.03 2.97
CA GLN A 97 9.75 11.49 2.38
C GLN A 97 10.46 10.35 1.63
N THR A 98 10.55 9.17 2.24
CA THR A 98 10.99 7.93 1.61
C THR A 98 9.77 7.04 1.34
N PRO A 99 9.65 6.41 0.14
CA PRO A 99 8.54 5.51 -0.15
C PRO A 99 8.35 4.43 0.92
N LEU A 100 7.13 4.31 1.43
CA LEU A 100 6.80 3.39 2.51
C LEU A 100 6.66 1.96 1.98
N MET A 101 7.24 0.99 2.70
CA MET A 101 6.89 -0.41 2.54
C MET A 101 5.50 -0.65 3.13
N VAL A 102 4.54 -1.06 2.29
CA VAL A 102 3.18 -1.39 2.72
C VAL A 102 3.05 -2.89 2.91
N THR A 103 2.74 -3.31 4.13
CA THR A 103 2.62 -4.72 4.52
C THR A 103 1.24 -5.01 5.09
N ILE A 104 0.87 -6.29 5.08
CA ILE A 104 -0.39 -6.83 5.58
C ILE A 104 -0.21 -8.32 5.84
N ASP A 105 -0.87 -8.83 6.87
CA ASP A 105 -1.00 -10.27 7.06
C ASP A 105 -2.08 -10.80 6.09
N GLY A 106 -1.65 -11.48 5.03
CA GLY A 106 -2.48 -11.93 3.92
C GLY A 106 -2.40 -13.43 3.67
N GLU A 107 -2.09 -14.24 4.69
CA GLU A 107 -1.73 -15.65 4.57
C GLU A 107 -2.85 -16.49 3.94
N TRP A 108 -4.11 -16.12 4.16
CA TRP A 108 -5.29 -16.75 3.54
C TRP A 108 -6.08 -15.73 2.71
N GLY A 109 -5.32 -14.86 2.04
CA GLY A 109 -5.77 -13.72 1.27
C GLY A 109 -5.93 -12.46 2.11
N VAL A 110 -6.10 -11.33 1.43
CA VAL A 110 -6.33 -10.02 2.07
C VAL A 110 -7.60 -9.99 2.94
N GLY A 111 -8.52 -10.94 2.73
CA GLY A 111 -9.69 -11.15 3.60
C GLY A 111 -9.37 -11.56 5.04
N MET A 112 -8.12 -11.85 5.36
CA MET A 112 -7.65 -12.01 6.73
C MET A 112 -7.76 -10.72 7.56
N ARG A 113 -7.56 -9.57 6.91
CA ARG A 113 -7.60 -8.25 7.54
C ARG A 113 -8.72 -7.38 6.96
N LEU A 114 -9.08 -7.57 5.70
CA LEU A 114 -10.03 -6.70 5.00
C LEU A 114 -11.45 -7.28 4.91
N ASP A 115 -12.42 -6.40 5.09
CA ASP A 115 -13.82 -6.67 4.82
C ASP A 115 -14.09 -6.75 3.31
N SER A 116 -15.24 -7.30 2.93
CA SER A 116 -15.78 -7.20 1.56
C SER A 116 -14.89 -7.73 0.42
N VAL A 117 -13.94 -8.62 0.73
CA VAL A 117 -13.04 -9.28 -0.23
C VAL A 117 -13.11 -10.80 -0.06
N ILE A 118 -12.59 -11.52 -1.05
CA ILE A 118 -12.50 -12.98 -1.03
C ILE A 118 -11.63 -13.43 0.15
N LYS A 119 -12.08 -14.49 0.83
CA LYS A 119 -11.33 -15.23 1.85
C LYS A 119 -10.97 -16.59 1.28
N PHE A 120 -9.71 -16.98 1.38
CA PHE A 120 -9.27 -18.31 0.97
C PHE A 120 -9.34 -19.30 2.15
N PRO A 121 -9.36 -20.61 1.88
CA PRO A 121 -9.21 -21.63 2.91
C PRO A 121 -7.90 -21.47 3.69
N TYR A 122 -7.88 -21.94 4.93
CA TYR A 122 -6.66 -21.97 5.73
C TYR A 122 -5.62 -22.95 5.17
N GLN A 123 -4.37 -22.75 5.55
CA GLN A 123 -3.19 -23.45 5.00
C GLN A 123 -3.27 -24.95 5.20
N LEU A 124 -3.89 -25.44 6.30
CA LEU A 124 -4.12 -26.87 6.51
C LEU A 124 -5.05 -27.46 5.44
N THR A 125 -6.07 -26.72 5.02
CA THR A 125 -6.97 -27.12 3.93
C THR A 125 -6.27 -27.04 2.58
N LEU A 126 -5.50 -25.96 2.33
CA LEU A 126 -4.73 -25.81 1.10
C LEU A 126 -3.68 -26.92 0.95
N GLY A 127 -3.04 -27.33 2.05
CA GLY A 127 -2.08 -28.44 2.06
C GLY A 127 -2.68 -29.82 1.82
N ALA A 128 -4.00 -29.97 1.94
CA ALA A 128 -4.71 -31.21 1.63
C ALA A 128 -5.10 -31.32 0.14
N LEU A 129 -4.93 -30.25 -0.65
CA LEU A 129 -5.22 -30.26 -2.08
C LEU A 129 -4.19 -31.12 -2.83
N SER A 130 -4.65 -31.89 -3.81
CA SER A 130 -3.76 -32.66 -4.69
C SER A 130 -3.11 -31.80 -5.79
N ASP A 131 -3.75 -30.68 -6.13
CA ASP A 131 -3.27 -29.76 -7.17
C ASP A 131 -2.59 -28.54 -6.55
N THR A 132 -1.25 -28.49 -6.64
CA THR A 132 -0.44 -27.40 -6.12
C THR A 132 -0.57 -26.11 -6.94
N MET A 133 -1.08 -26.19 -8.18
CA MET A 133 -1.32 -24.99 -9.00
C MET A 133 -2.39 -24.09 -8.38
N LEU A 134 -3.36 -24.65 -7.65
CA LEU A 134 -4.36 -23.85 -6.93
C LEU A 134 -3.74 -23.04 -5.80
N VAL A 135 -2.70 -23.56 -5.15
CA VAL A 135 -1.95 -22.82 -4.11
C VAL A 135 -1.14 -21.69 -4.76
N TYR A 136 -0.44 -21.97 -5.87
CA TYR A 136 0.29 -20.93 -6.62
C TYR A 136 -0.62 -19.82 -7.15
N GLN A 137 -1.84 -20.16 -7.61
CA GLN A 137 -2.82 -19.17 -8.07
C GLN A 137 -3.38 -18.32 -6.93
N MET A 138 -3.40 -18.85 -5.70
CA MET A 138 -3.89 -18.13 -4.53
C MET A 138 -2.90 -17.05 -4.06
N GLY A 139 -1.60 -17.38 -4.00
CA GLY A 139 -0.54 -16.45 -3.60
C GLY A 139 0.72 -17.14 -3.11
#